data_AF-A0A949KUS5-F1
#
_entry.id   AF-A0A949KUS5-F1
#
_cell.length_a   1.000
_cell.length_b   1.000
_cell.length_c   1.000
_cell.angle_alpha   90.00
_cell.angle_beta   90.00
_cell.angle_gamma   90.00
#
_symmetry.space_group_name_H-M   'P 1'
#
loop_
_entity.id
_entity.type
_entity.pdbx_description
1 polymer ?
#
loop_
_entity_poly.entity_id
_entity_poly.type
_entity_poly.pdbx_seq_one_letter_code
_entity_poly.pdbx_strand_id
1 'polypeptide(L)'
;MKKFKTVGLVTAALVLCAAIAFASDGEGGGHNKLLDLLYRVINFGIVVFLVYKFAGKRIADMLSGRSKQIETDLADLDERKEDAEKRLLEVEASIANLEAEKTKILEDAKAQGEAMRQAIIDKAEVQAVQIRAQAEVSAAQEAKLAIDAIREELAEKITAAAEDLVKKQLKKKDHEDLVNEYLKKVVLN
;
A
#
# COMPACT_ATOMS: atom_id res chain seq x y z
N MET A 1 -23.46 23.65 37.49
CA MET A 1 -24.74 23.29 38.15
C MET A 1 -24.78 23.51 39.67
N LYS A 2 -23.70 23.26 40.44
CA LYS A 2 -23.70 23.46 41.92
C LYS A 2 -23.99 24.90 42.36
N LYS A 3 -23.38 25.91 41.71
CA LYS A 3 -23.64 27.35 41.95
C LYS A 3 -25.07 27.82 41.56
N PHE A 4 -25.80 27.00 40.80
CA PHE A 4 -27.15 27.30 40.33
C PHE A 4 -28.18 26.96 41.39
N LYS A 5 -28.03 25.79 42.02
CA LYS A 5 -28.84 25.36 43.16
C LYS A 5 -28.56 26.21 44.39
N THR A 6 -27.29 26.54 44.69
CA THR A 6 -26.96 27.29 45.90
C THR A 6 -27.48 28.73 45.89
N VAL A 7 -27.42 29.45 44.76
CA VAL A 7 -27.92 30.84 44.70
C VAL A 7 -29.45 30.88 44.76
N GLY A 8 -30.14 29.99 44.02
CA GLY A 8 -31.60 29.87 44.09
C GLY A 8 -32.08 29.46 45.48
N LEU A 9 -31.35 28.55 46.14
CA LEU A 9 -31.62 28.10 47.51
C LEU A 9 -31.34 29.19 48.54
N VAL A 10 -30.31 30.03 48.35
CA VAL A 10 -30.04 31.20 49.22
C VAL A 10 -31.10 32.28 49.04
N THR A 11 -31.54 32.58 47.82
CA THR A 11 -32.64 33.53 47.61
C THR A 11 -33.97 33.00 48.13
N ALA A 12 -34.25 31.70 47.96
CA ALA A 12 -35.45 31.07 48.50
C ALA A 12 -35.41 31.03 50.04
N ALA A 13 -34.26 30.73 50.65
CA ALA A 13 -34.08 30.75 52.10
C ALA A 13 -34.20 32.18 52.67
N LEU A 14 -33.69 33.20 51.99
CA LEU A 14 -33.87 34.60 52.38
C LEU A 14 -35.34 35.03 52.34
N VAL A 15 -36.08 34.62 51.30
CA VAL A 15 -37.54 34.86 51.20
C VAL A 15 -38.32 34.09 52.26
N LEU A 16 -37.91 32.85 52.57
CA LEU A 16 -38.53 32.03 53.61
C LEU A 16 -38.27 32.61 55.02
N CYS A 17 -37.06 33.06 55.31
CA CYS A 17 -36.72 33.75 56.57
C CYS A 17 -37.47 35.07 56.70
N ALA A 18 -37.62 35.84 55.62
CA ALA A 18 -38.45 37.04 55.62
C ALA A 18 -39.94 36.72 55.86
N ALA A 19 -40.46 35.61 55.32
CA ALA A 19 -41.82 35.14 55.57
C ALA A 19 -42.03 34.65 57.01
N ILE A 20 -41.03 33.98 57.61
CA ILE A 20 -41.05 33.55 59.02
C ILE A 20 -40.96 34.75 59.96
N ALA A 21 -40.14 35.76 59.65
CA ALA A 21 -40.13 37.02 60.40
C ALA A 21 -41.48 37.75 60.32
N PHE A 22 -42.18 37.67 59.18
CA PHE A 22 -43.56 38.14 59.02
C PHE A 22 -44.60 37.33 59.82
N ALA A 23 -44.32 36.06 60.13
CA ALA A 23 -45.22 35.15 60.84
C ALA A 23 -44.92 35.04 62.34
N SER A 24 -43.73 35.45 62.79
CA SER A 24 -43.27 35.37 64.18
C SER A 24 -43.58 36.62 65.00
N ASP A 25 -44.19 37.66 64.42
CA ASP A 25 -44.60 38.86 65.15
C ASP A 25 -45.96 38.61 65.82
N GLY A 26 -45.90 37.92 66.97
CA GLY A 26 -46.99 37.87 67.94
C GLY A 26 -47.14 39.23 68.62
N GLU A 27 -48.39 39.62 68.87
CA GLU A 27 -48.84 40.85 69.53
C GLU A 27 -47.85 41.39 70.59
N GLY A 28 -47.37 42.62 70.38
CA GLY A 28 -46.49 43.29 71.33
C GLY A 28 -46.29 44.78 71.10
N GLY A 29 -47.27 45.61 71.46
CA GLY A 29 -47.01 46.96 71.98
C GLY A 29 -47.18 48.12 71.00
N GLY A 30 -47.95 49.14 71.43
CA GLY A 30 -48.38 50.24 70.58
C GLY A 30 -47.31 51.25 70.14
N HIS A 31 -47.73 52.03 69.14
CA HIS A 31 -47.11 53.23 68.51
C HIS A 31 -46.11 52.98 67.37
N ASN A 32 -46.63 52.65 66.18
CA ASN A 32 -46.66 53.50 64.97
C ASN A 32 -46.83 52.62 63.71
N LYS A 33 -48.08 52.36 63.26
CA LYS A 33 -48.38 51.56 62.05
C LYS A 33 -47.61 51.99 60.79
N LEU A 34 -47.18 53.26 60.73
CA LEU A 34 -46.36 53.80 59.65
C LEU A 34 -44.92 53.25 59.67
N LEU A 35 -44.33 52.97 60.83
CA LEU A 35 -42.99 52.41 60.94
C LEU A 35 -42.97 50.94 60.51
N ASP A 36 -43.97 50.14 60.90
CA ASP A 36 -44.08 48.75 60.46
C ASP A 36 -44.29 48.66 58.94
N LEU A 37 -45.11 49.55 58.38
CA LEU A 37 -45.31 49.66 56.95
C LEU A 37 -44.03 50.09 56.23
N LEU A 38 -43.25 51.01 56.82
CA LEU A 38 -41.95 51.43 56.29
C LEU A 38 -40.94 50.28 56.30
N TYR A 39 -40.84 49.51 57.39
CA TYR A 39 -39.97 48.32 57.45
C TYR A 39 -40.38 47.25 56.43
N ARG A 40 -41.70 47.05 56.23
CA ARG A 40 -42.21 46.13 55.20
C ARG A 40 -41.85 46.58 53.79
N VAL A 41 -41.99 47.87 53.48
CA VAL A 41 -41.63 48.42 52.17
C VAL A 41 -40.13 48.33 51.93
N ILE A 42 -39.30 48.61 52.94
CA ILE A 42 -37.84 48.47 52.85
C ILE A 42 -37.44 47.01 52.60
N ASN A 43 -38.00 46.06 53.35
CA ASN A 43 -37.73 44.64 53.17
C ASN A 43 -38.14 44.15 51.76
N PHE A 44 -39.35 44.50 51.31
CA PHE A 44 -39.81 44.20 49.95
C PHE A 44 -38.89 44.81 48.89
N GLY A 45 -38.45 46.06 49.07
CA GLY A 45 -37.50 46.73 48.20
C GLY A 45 -36.16 46.00 48.10
N ILE A 46 -35.62 45.51 49.22
CA ILE A 46 -34.38 44.72 49.25
C ILE A 46 -34.54 43.41 48.47
N VAL A 47 -35.66 42.69 48.66
CA VAL A 47 -35.94 41.44 47.93
C VAL A 47 -36.08 41.70 46.43
N VAL A 48 -36.84 42.73 46.04
CA VAL A 48 -37.01 43.10 44.62
C VAL A 48 -35.68 43.50 43.99
N PHE A 49 -34.85 44.27 44.71
CA PHE A 49 -33.52 44.66 44.24
C PHE A 49 -32.60 43.45 44.01
N LEU A 50 -32.59 42.50 44.95
CA LEU A 50 -31.84 41.26 44.82
C LEU A 50 -32.37 40.42 43.65
N VAL A 51 -33.68 40.27 43.51
CA VAL A 51 -34.28 39.53 42.38
C VAL A 51 -33.93 40.18 41.05
N TYR A 52 -34.07 41.50 40.91
CA TYR A 52 -33.75 42.20 39.67
C TYR A 52 -32.27 42.01 39.28
N LYS A 53 -31.35 42.18 40.23
CA LYS A 53 -29.90 42.07 39.96
C LYS A 53 -29.47 40.64 39.65
N PHE A 54 -30.02 39.63 40.33
CA PHE A 54 -29.63 38.24 40.15
C PHE A 54 -30.42 37.53 39.04
N ALA A 55 -31.75 37.67 38.99
CA ALA A 55 -32.58 37.03 37.98
C ALA A 55 -32.35 37.64 36.59
N GLY A 56 -32.22 38.97 36.49
CA GLY A 56 -31.96 39.65 35.21
C GLY A 56 -30.66 39.17 34.56
N LYS A 57 -29.57 39.12 35.33
CA LYS A 57 -28.28 38.61 34.83
C LYS A 57 -28.37 37.14 34.40
N ARG A 58 -29.05 36.29 35.17
CA ARG A 58 -29.17 34.85 34.86
C ARG A 58 -30.04 34.57 33.63
N ILE A 59 -31.12 35.31 33.44
CA ILE A 59 -31.99 35.18 32.27
C ILE A 59 -31.25 35.65 31.02
N ALA A 60 -30.51 36.76 31.10
CA ALA A 60 -29.67 37.25 29.99
C ALA A 60 -28.55 36.26 29.64
N ASP A 61 -27.88 35.68 30.64
CA ASP A 61 -26.84 34.66 30.43
C ASP A 61 -27.41 33.39 29.76
N MET A 62 -28.63 32.97 30.13
CA MET A 62 -29.28 31.80 29.52
C MET A 62 -29.69 32.06 28.06
N LEU A 63 -30.24 33.23 27.77
CA LEU A 63 -30.68 33.58 26.42
C LEU A 63 -29.47 33.78 25.49
N SER A 64 -28.44 34.49 25.95
CA SER A 64 -27.18 34.64 25.20
C SER A 64 -26.45 33.31 25.00
N GLY A 65 -26.50 32.40 25.98
CA GLY A 65 -25.97 31.04 25.84
C GLY A 65 -26.67 30.25 24.73
N ARG A 66 -28.00 30.33 24.64
CA ARG A 66 -28.77 29.70 23.55
C ARG A 66 -28.48 30.32 22.19
N SER A 67 -28.41 31.65 22.10
CA SER A 67 -28.06 32.33 20.85
C SER A 67 -26.67 31.92 20.36
N LYS A 68 -25.66 31.89 21.24
CA LYS A 68 -24.31 31.43 20.90
C LYS A 68 -24.28 29.98 20.47
N GLN A 69 -25.06 29.12 21.13
CA GLN A 69 -25.13 27.71 20.75
C GLN A 69 -25.71 27.54 19.35
N ILE A 70 -26.81 28.23 19.03
CA ILE A 70 -27.40 28.20 17.69
C ILE A 70 -26.44 28.75 16.63
N GLU A 71 -25.70 29.81 16.96
CA GLU A 71 -24.70 30.39 16.06
C GLU A 71 -23.55 29.41 15.78
N THR A 72 -23.07 28.72 16.82
CA THR A 72 -22.05 27.67 16.67
C THR A 72 -22.58 26.47 15.89
N ASP A 73 -23.80 26.00 16.18
CA ASP A 73 -24.41 24.89 15.46
C ASP A 73 -24.62 25.24 13.97
N LEU A 74 -24.99 26.50 13.67
CA LEU A 74 -25.15 26.96 12.28
C LEU A 74 -23.79 27.06 11.56
N ALA A 75 -22.76 27.59 12.22
CA ALA A 75 -21.42 27.66 11.68
C ALA A 75 -20.82 26.26 11.40
N ASP A 76 -21.01 25.31 12.32
CA ASP A 76 -20.60 23.91 12.13
C ASP A 76 -21.33 23.27 10.94
N LEU A 77 -22.63 23.52 10.79
CA LEU A 77 -23.39 23.01 9.66
C LEU A 77 -22.93 23.58 8.32
N ASP A 78 -22.59 24.87 8.26
CA ASP A 78 -22.09 25.50 7.04
C ASP A 78 -20.67 25.00 6.71
N GLU A 79 -19.78 24.87 7.69
CA GLU A 79 -18.46 24.27 7.51
C GLU A 79 -18.56 22.83 6.99
N ARG A 80 -19.44 22.02 7.60
CA ARG A 80 -19.65 20.63 7.18
C ARG A 80 -20.26 20.51 5.77
N LYS A 81 -21.08 21.48 5.35
CA LYS A 81 -21.60 21.53 3.98
C LYS A 81 -20.48 21.88 3.00
N GLU A 82 -19.69 22.90 3.30
CA GLU A 82 -18.57 23.30 2.45
C GLU A 82 -17.56 22.16 2.30
N ASP A 83 -17.23 21.47 3.39
CA ASP A 83 -16.36 20.30 3.37
C ASP A 83 -16.96 19.13 2.58
N ALA A 84 -18.27 18.90 2.69
CA ALA A 84 -18.94 17.87 1.90
C ALA A 84 -18.92 18.20 0.40
N GLU A 85 -19.18 19.46 0.03
CA GLU A 85 -19.11 19.93 -1.36
C GLU A 85 -17.70 19.82 -1.92
N LYS A 86 -16.67 20.23 -1.17
CA LYS A 86 -15.26 20.05 -1.56
C LYS A 86 -14.92 18.58 -1.78
N ARG A 87 -15.31 17.69 -0.86
CA ARG A 87 -15.08 16.25 -0.98
C ARG A 87 -15.79 15.65 -2.18
N LEU A 88 -17.01 16.09 -2.48
CA LEU A 88 -17.75 15.65 -3.67
C LEU A 88 -17.00 16.07 -4.94
N LEU A 89 -16.57 17.33 -5.04
CA LEU A 89 -15.80 17.81 -6.19
C LEU A 89 -14.47 17.06 -6.36
N GLU A 90 -13.76 16.76 -5.26
CA GLU A 90 -12.53 15.95 -5.30
C GLU A 90 -12.80 14.52 -5.78
N VAL A 91 -13.89 13.90 -5.32
CA VAL A 91 -14.28 12.54 -5.73
C VAL A 91 -14.71 12.53 -7.19
N GLU A 92 -15.50 13.50 -7.64
CA GLU A 92 -15.90 13.63 -9.05
C GLU A 92 -14.68 13.84 -9.96
N ALA A 93 -13.75 14.72 -9.57
CA ALA A 93 -12.51 14.93 -10.29
C ALA A 93 -11.63 13.66 -10.31
N SER A 94 -11.57 12.93 -9.18
CA SER A 94 -10.86 11.65 -9.10
C SER A 94 -11.49 10.60 -10.03
N ILE A 95 -12.82 10.49 -10.05
CA ILE A 95 -13.54 9.58 -10.95
C ILE A 95 -13.29 9.91 -12.41
N ALA A 96 -13.32 11.20 -12.79
CA ALA A 96 -13.00 11.63 -14.14
C ALA A 96 -11.55 11.27 -14.53
N ASN A 97 -10.61 11.42 -13.61
CA ASN A 97 -9.21 11.04 -13.83
C ASN A 97 -9.01 9.51 -13.89
N LEU A 98 -9.81 8.72 -13.17
CA LEU A 98 -9.72 7.26 -13.16
C LEU A 98 -9.99 6.65 -14.54
N GLU A 99 -10.92 7.20 -15.32
CA GLU A 99 -11.17 6.70 -16.68
C GLU A 99 -9.97 6.96 -17.62
N ALA A 100 -9.35 8.13 -17.51
CA ALA A 100 -8.14 8.46 -18.25
C ALA A 100 -6.96 7.59 -17.82
N GLU A 101 -6.77 7.39 -16.52
CA GLU A 101 -5.73 6.53 -15.96
C GLU A 101 -5.93 5.06 -16.37
N LYS A 102 -7.16 4.54 -16.33
CA LYS A 102 -7.49 3.20 -16.82
C LYS A 102 -7.13 3.04 -18.30
N THR A 103 -7.50 4.03 -19.12
CA THR A 103 -7.19 4.00 -20.55
C THR A 103 -5.69 3.98 -20.78
N LYS A 104 -4.95 4.84 -20.07
CA LYS A 104 -3.49 4.86 -20.10
C LYS A 104 -2.87 3.53 -19.67
N ILE A 105 -3.33 2.93 -18.58
CA ILE A 105 -2.86 1.62 -18.11
C ILE A 105 -3.10 0.54 -19.17
N LEU A 106 -4.26 0.55 -19.82
CA LEU A 106 -4.58 -0.41 -20.88
C LEU A 106 -3.70 -0.21 -22.13
N GLU A 107 -3.43 1.04 -22.51
CA GLU A 107 -2.52 1.37 -23.62
C GLU A 107 -1.09 0.95 -23.31
N ASP A 108 -0.58 1.29 -22.12
CA ASP A 108 0.75 0.90 -21.66
C ASP A 108 0.89 -0.62 -21.60
N ALA A 109 -0.12 -1.33 -21.09
CA ALA A 109 -0.12 -2.80 -21.04
C ALA A 109 -0.12 -3.43 -22.44
N LYS A 110 -0.85 -2.85 -23.41
CA LYS A 110 -0.83 -3.31 -24.80
C LYS A 110 0.54 -3.07 -25.43
N ALA A 111 1.10 -1.87 -25.29
CA ALA A 111 2.41 -1.53 -25.83
C ALA A 111 3.52 -2.42 -25.25
N GLN A 112 3.51 -2.66 -23.93
CA GLN A 112 4.43 -3.59 -23.28
C GLN A 112 4.24 -5.03 -23.75
N GLY A 113 2.99 -5.47 -23.92
CA GLY A 113 2.67 -6.79 -24.44
C GLY A 113 3.17 -7.00 -25.88
N GLU A 114 3.02 -6.00 -26.74
CA GLU A 114 3.53 -6.02 -28.11
C GLU A 114 5.06 -6.02 -28.16
N ALA A 115 5.70 -5.16 -27.36
CA ALA A 115 7.16 -5.12 -27.25
C ALA A 115 7.73 -6.46 -26.73
N MET A 116 7.10 -7.05 -25.70
CA MET A 116 7.49 -8.35 -25.17
C MET A 116 7.29 -9.46 -26.19
N ARG A 117 6.17 -9.46 -26.94
CA ARG A 117 5.93 -10.41 -28.02
C ARG A 117 7.04 -10.32 -29.06
N GLN A 118 7.37 -9.12 -29.52
CA GLN A 118 8.41 -8.93 -30.52
C GLN A 118 9.77 -9.42 -30.00
N ALA A 119 10.14 -9.04 -28.77
CA ALA A 119 11.38 -9.49 -28.15
C ALA A 119 11.46 -11.02 -28.00
N ILE A 120 10.35 -11.70 -27.71
CA ILE A 120 10.29 -13.17 -27.65
C ILE A 120 10.52 -13.77 -29.05
N ILE A 121 9.87 -13.23 -30.07
CA ILE A 121 10.03 -13.69 -31.46
C ILE A 121 11.48 -13.51 -31.91
N ASP A 122 12.05 -12.32 -31.74
CA ASP A 122 13.43 -12.02 -32.12
C ASP A 122 14.41 -12.95 -31.40
N LYS A 123 14.21 -13.17 -30.10
CA LYS A 123 15.03 -14.11 -29.32
C LYS A 123 14.87 -15.55 -29.81
N ALA A 124 13.66 -15.97 -30.13
CA ALA A 124 13.41 -17.31 -30.66
C ALA A 124 14.06 -17.52 -32.03
N GLU A 125 14.05 -16.51 -32.90
CA GLU A 125 14.75 -16.55 -34.20
C GLU A 125 16.27 -16.65 -34.01
N VAL A 126 16.85 -15.82 -33.14
CA VAL A 126 18.29 -15.90 -32.82
C VAL A 126 18.66 -17.28 -32.27
N GLN A 127 17.85 -17.82 -31.35
CA GLN A 127 18.07 -19.16 -30.80
C GLN A 127 17.94 -20.24 -31.88
N ALA A 128 16.97 -20.14 -32.78
CA ALA A 128 16.80 -21.09 -33.88
C ALA A 128 18.02 -21.09 -34.81
N VAL A 129 18.56 -19.92 -35.14
CA VAL A 129 19.79 -19.79 -35.94
C VAL A 129 20.98 -20.40 -35.21
N GLN A 130 21.14 -20.13 -33.91
CA GLN A 130 22.21 -20.73 -33.10
C GLN A 130 22.11 -22.25 -33.03
N ILE A 131 20.91 -22.80 -32.83
CA ILE A 131 20.68 -24.25 -32.80
C ILE A 131 21.05 -24.87 -34.15
N ARG A 132 20.64 -24.27 -35.27
CA ARG A 132 20.99 -24.76 -36.61
C ARG A 132 22.49 -24.74 -36.86
N ALA A 133 23.15 -23.63 -36.55
CA ALA A 133 24.60 -23.51 -36.70
C ALA A 133 25.33 -24.56 -35.83
N GLN A 134 24.89 -24.75 -34.58
CA GLN A 134 25.47 -25.76 -33.70
C GLN A 134 25.24 -27.18 -34.24
N ALA A 135 24.04 -27.48 -34.75
CA ALA A 135 23.73 -28.77 -35.33
C ALA A 135 24.56 -29.05 -36.59
N GLU A 136 24.79 -28.06 -37.45
CA GLU A 136 25.67 -28.17 -38.62
C GLU A 136 27.12 -28.48 -38.23
N VAL A 137 27.65 -27.77 -37.23
CA VAL A 137 29.00 -28.02 -36.71
C VAL A 137 29.11 -29.42 -36.10
N SER A 138 28.14 -29.83 -35.28
CA SER A 138 28.11 -31.15 -34.69
C SER A 138 28.00 -32.25 -35.74
N ALA A 139 27.14 -32.09 -36.75
CA ALA A 139 27.00 -33.04 -37.85
C ALA A 139 28.29 -33.16 -38.68
N ALA A 140 28.98 -32.05 -38.96
CA ALA A 140 30.27 -32.07 -39.64
C ALA A 140 31.34 -32.79 -38.82
N GLN A 141 31.34 -32.60 -37.50
CA GLN A 141 32.27 -33.27 -36.60
C GLN A 141 31.98 -34.79 -36.51
N GLU A 142 30.71 -35.19 -36.39
CA GLU A 142 30.31 -36.59 -36.41
C GLU A 142 30.65 -37.27 -37.74
N ALA A 143 30.43 -36.60 -38.87
CA ALA A 143 30.80 -37.11 -40.19
C ALA A 143 32.31 -37.34 -40.30
N LYS A 144 33.13 -36.42 -39.76
CA LYS A 144 34.58 -36.59 -39.71
C LYS A 144 34.98 -37.79 -38.85
N LEU A 145 34.41 -37.92 -37.66
CA LEU A 145 34.67 -39.06 -36.77
C LEU A 145 34.27 -40.39 -37.41
N ALA A 146 33.14 -40.43 -38.12
CA ALA A 146 32.70 -41.63 -38.86
C ALA A 146 33.66 -42.00 -39.99
N ILE A 147 34.16 -41.01 -40.75
CA ILE A 147 35.16 -41.27 -41.80
C ILE A 147 36.47 -41.80 -41.21
N ASP A 148 36.93 -41.22 -40.10
CA ASP A 148 38.16 -41.65 -39.44
C ASP A 148 38.02 -43.08 -38.87
N ALA A 149 36.87 -43.43 -38.29
CA ALA A 149 36.56 -44.79 -37.85
C ALA A 149 36.54 -45.80 -39.02
N ILE A 150 35.94 -45.45 -40.16
CA ILE A 150 35.94 -46.30 -41.37
C ILE A 150 37.38 -46.53 -41.88
N ARG A 151 38.23 -45.50 -41.82
CA ARG A 151 39.64 -45.61 -42.22
C ARG A 151 40.42 -46.55 -41.31
N GLU A 152 40.16 -46.50 -40.01
CA GLU A 152 40.76 -47.40 -39.03
C GLU A 152 40.35 -48.86 -39.28
N GLU A 153 39.04 -49.12 -39.44
CA GLU A 153 38.55 -50.47 -39.78
C GLU A 153 39.10 -50.97 -41.12
N LEU A 154 39.20 -50.10 -42.12
CA LEU A 154 39.75 -50.46 -43.42
C LEU A 154 41.24 -50.79 -43.32
N ALA A 155 42.01 -50.00 -42.57
CA ALA A 155 43.43 -50.27 -42.34
C ALA A 155 43.63 -51.63 -41.67
N GLU A 156 42.84 -51.95 -40.64
CA GLU A 156 42.88 -53.24 -39.95
C GLU A 156 42.57 -54.42 -40.90
N LYS A 157 41.54 -54.29 -41.73
CA LYS A 157 41.18 -55.31 -42.73
C LYS A 157 42.25 -55.48 -43.81
N ILE A 158 42.87 -54.40 -44.28
CA ILE A 158 43.96 -54.44 -45.26
C ILE A 158 45.19 -55.12 -44.64
N THR A 159 45.56 -54.78 -43.40
CA THR A 159 46.69 -55.43 -42.72
C THR A 159 46.43 -56.93 -42.53
N ALA A 160 45.23 -57.32 -42.12
CA ALA A 160 44.86 -58.74 -41.98
C ALA A 160 44.93 -59.49 -43.32
N ALA A 161 44.45 -58.88 -44.41
CA ALA A 161 44.51 -59.47 -45.74
C ALA A 161 45.94 -59.56 -46.28
N ALA A 162 46.77 -58.55 -46.04
CA ALA A 162 48.18 -58.54 -46.40
C ALA A 162 48.96 -59.62 -45.62
N GLU A 163 48.70 -59.78 -44.33
CA GLU A 163 49.28 -60.86 -43.52
C GLU A 163 48.91 -62.24 -44.06
N ASP A 164 47.63 -62.47 -44.41
CA ASP A 164 47.17 -63.74 -44.97
C ASP A 164 47.80 -64.03 -46.35
N LEU A 165 47.95 -63.00 -47.20
CA LEU A 165 48.63 -63.13 -48.48
C LEU A 165 50.12 -63.45 -48.32
N VAL A 166 50.82 -62.77 -47.42
CA VAL A 166 52.24 -63.02 -47.12
C VAL A 166 52.43 -64.44 -46.56
N LYS A 167 51.56 -64.89 -45.64
CA LYS A 167 51.56 -66.26 -45.12
C LYS A 167 51.37 -67.30 -46.23
N LYS A 168 50.52 -67.02 -47.23
CA LYS A 168 50.27 -67.92 -48.37
C LYS A 168 51.37 -67.93 -49.42
N GLN A 169 52.07 -66.81 -49.64
CA GLN A 169 53.12 -66.71 -50.66
C GLN A 169 54.52 -67.08 -50.16
N LEU A 170 54.78 -67.05 -48.85
CA LEU A 170 56.05 -67.46 -48.25
C LEU A 170 56.43 -68.90 -48.66
N LYS A 171 57.34 -69.02 -49.63
CA LYS A 171 58.02 -70.27 -49.97
C LYS A 171 59.45 -70.24 -49.42
N LYS A 172 60.08 -71.41 -49.27
CA LYS A 172 61.46 -71.57 -48.75
C LYS A 172 62.49 -70.61 -49.37
N LYS A 173 62.32 -70.23 -50.63
CA LYS A 173 63.21 -69.31 -51.37
C LYS A 173 63.17 -67.87 -50.87
N ASP A 174 62.00 -67.38 -50.46
CA ASP A 174 61.84 -65.99 -49.98
C ASP A 174 62.48 -65.79 -48.60
N HIS A 175 62.60 -66.87 -47.82
CA HIS A 175 63.28 -66.85 -46.52
C HIS A 175 64.80 -66.61 -46.66
N GLU A 176 65.43 -67.19 -47.70
CA GLU A 176 66.85 -66.97 -47.98
C GLU A 176 67.12 -65.56 -48.49
N ASP A 177 66.24 -65.01 -49.33
CA ASP A 177 66.35 -63.63 -49.83
C ASP A 177 66.11 -62.59 -48.72
N LEU A 178 65.16 -62.82 -47.80
CA LEU A 178 64.94 -61.94 -46.63
C LEU A 178 66.15 -61.93 -45.68
N VAL A 179 66.76 -63.09 -45.44
CA VAL A 179 67.97 -63.20 -44.60
C VAL A 179 69.14 -62.48 -45.26
N ASN A 180 69.32 -62.64 -46.57
CA ASN A 180 70.35 -61.91 -47.32
C ASN A 180 70.12 -60.39 -47.32
N GLU A 181 68.88 -59.92 -47.43
CA GLU A 181 68.55 -58.49 -47.34
C GLU A 181 68.78 -57.92 -45.93
N TYR A 182 68.43 -58.66 -44.88
CA TYR A 182 68.73 -58.28 -43.49
C TYR A 182 70.23 -58.20 -43.24
N LEU A 183 71.00 -59.20 -43.69
CA LEU A 183 72.45 -59.19 -43.59
C LEU A 183 73.05 -58.01 -44.36
N LYS A 184 72.50 -57.67 -45.53
CA LYS A 184 72.98 -56.53 -46.34
C LYS A 184 72.64 -55.17 -45.73
N LYS A 185 71.47 -55.02 -45.09
CA LYS A 185 71.04 -53.77 -44.45
C LYS A 185 71.75 -53.50 -43.12
N VAL A 186 72.15 -54.56 -42.40
CA VAL A 186 72.96 -54.46 -41.18
C VAL A 186 74.45 -54.25 -41.50
N VAL A 187 74.93 -54.67 -42.66
CA VAL A 187 76.33 -54.49 -43.11
C VAL A 187 76.55 -53.19 -43.92
N LEU A 188 75.47 -52.52 -44.34
CA LEU A 188 75.52 -51.22 -45.04
C LEU A 188 75.26 -50.00 -44.14
N ASN A 189 75.38 -50.17 -42.82
CA ASN A 189 75.43 -49.06 -41.86
C ASN A 189 76.62 -49.23 -40.91
#